data_AF-A0A1B9LAZ5-F1
#
_entry.id   AF-A0A1B9LAZ5-F1
#
_cell.length_a   1.000
_cell.length_b   1.000
_cell.length_c   1.000
_cell.angle_alpha   90.00
_cell.angle_beta   90.00
_cell.angle_gamma   90.00
#
_symmetry.space_group_name_H-M   'P 1'
#
loop_
_entity.id
_entity.type
_entity.pdbx_description
1 polymer ?
#
loop_
_entity_poly.entity_id
_entity_poly.type
_entity_poly.pdbx_seq_one_letter_code
_entity_poly.pdbx_strand_id
1 'polypeptide(L)'
;MPDEINYTKGSVTIKYRFSNTKRRYTGPGPLAGFIGALAEIGFELTTTGSCFYEASCFPSAEHVNGKSVDTSYKLDVNQDQKIINAMAKFHFNERFIGINPYFYKLSNAVNKDALHNTHLHSGDFDFNCITEIEN
;
A
#
# COMPACT_ATOMS: atom_id res chain seq x y z
N MET A 1 9.87 -4.87 6.89
CA MET A 1 9.08 -5.59 5.87
C MET A 1 10.06 -6.44 5.06
N PRO A 2 9.73 -7.70 4.71
CA PRO A 2 10.59 -8.52 3.85
C PRO A 2 10.96 -7.79 2.55
N ASP A 3 12.09 -8.12 1.92
CA ASP A 3 12.45 -7.50 0.63
C ASP A 3 11.47 -7.88 -0.49
N GLU A 4 10.84 -9.03 -0.36
CA GLU A 4 9.73 -9.49 -1.18
C GLU A 4 8.88 -10.50 -0.41
N ILE A 5 7.65 -10.70 -0.89
CA ILE A 5 6.88 -11.91 -0.59
C ILE A 5 6.49 -12.51 -1.94
N ASN A 6 6.67 -13.81 -2.09
CA ASN A 6 6.24 -14.56 -3.28
C ASN A 6 5.56 -15.86 -2.83
N TYR A 7 4.32 -15.74 -2.36
CA TYR A 7 3.56 -16.86 -1.82
C TYR A 7 2.35 -17.17 -2.70
N THR A 8 2.17 -18.46 -3.00
CA THR A 8 0.96 -18.99 -3.65
C THR A 8 0.62 -20.34 -3.04
N LYS A 9 -0.62 -20.50 -2.57
CA LYS A 9 -1.16 -21.79 -2.10
C LYS A 9 -2.66 -21.86 -2.39
N GLY A 10 -3.07 -22.84 -3.19
CA GLY A 10 -4.45 -22.94 -3.65
C GLY A 10 -4.86 -21.70 -4.43
N SER A 11 -5.97 -21.07 -4.03
CA SER A 11 -6.47 -19.82 -4.61
C SER A 11 -5.83 -18.54 -4.04
N VAL A 12 -5.01 -18.65 -2.99
CA VAL A 12 -4.41 -17.49 -2.33
C VAL A 12 -3.06 -17.17 -2.96
N THR A 13 -2.91 -15.93 -3.41
CA THR A 13 -1.65 -15.37 -3.93
C THR A 13 -1.34 -14.08 -3.18
N ILE A 14 -0.14 -14.00 -2.59
CA ILE A 14 0.36 -12.84 -1.86
C ILE A 14 1.73 -12.53 -2.44
N LYS A 15 1.84 -11.46 -3.23
CA LYS A 15 3.10 -11.12 -3.90
C LYS A 15 3.39 -9.63 -3.93
N TYR A 16 4.59 -9.23 -3.54
CA TYR A 16 5.11 -7.90 -3.85
C TYR A 16 6.62 -7.91 -4.00
N ARG A 17 7.13 -6.87 -4.67
CA ARG A 17 8.55 -6.51 -4.71
C ARG A 17 8.76 -5.02 -4.53
N PHE A 18 9.93 -4.62 -4.04
CA PHE A 18 10.34 -3.21 -4.05
C PHE A 18 10.84 -2.77 -5.43
N SER A 19 10.67 -1.48 -5.72
CA SER A 19 11.33 -0.80 -6.83
C SER A 19 11.97 0.49 -6.37
N ASN A 20 13.25 0.68 -6.70
CA ASN A 20 14.00 1.94 -6.59
C ASN A 20 13.81 2.71 -5.27
N THR A 21 13.79 1.98 -4.14
CA THR A 21 13.56 2.59 -2.82
C THR A 21 14.45 1.98 -1.75
N LYS A 22 14.89 2.85 -0.82
CA LYS A 22 15.54 2.49 0.44
C LYS A 22 14.54 2.46 1.61
N ARG A 23 13.31 2.93 1.41
CA ARG A 23 12.24 2.98 2.42
C ARG A 23 11.58 1.60 2.56
N ARG A 24 12.32 0.58 2.98
CA ARG A 24 11.89 -0.84 2.97
C ARG A 24 11.32 -1.33 4.31
N TYR A 25 11.09 -0.43 5.25
CA TYR A 25 10.58 -0.76 6.58
C TYR A 25 9.16 -0.25 6.71
N THR A 26 8.34 -0.97 7.48
CA THR A 26 6.93 -0.63 7.69
C THR A 26 6.52 -1.18 9.05
N GLY A 27 5.56 -0.53 9.72
CA GLY A 27 5.06 -0.98 11.02
C GLY A 27 4.33 -2.33 10.92
N PRO A 28 4.27 -3.13 12.00
CA PRO A 28 3.66 -4.47 11.97
C PRO A 28 2.18 -4.45 11.59
N GLY A 29 1.38 -3.49 12.11
CA GLY A 29 -0.02 -3.31 11.75
C GLY A 29 -0.23 -3.02 10.25
N PRO A 30 0.36 -1.94 9.73
CA PRO A 30 0.34 -1.65 8.29
C PRO A 30 0.87 -2.80 7.42
N LEU A 31 1.89 -3.55 7.88
CA LEU A 31 2.37 -4.72 7.15
C LEU A 31 1.29 -5.81 7.06
N ALA A 32 0.63 -6.11 8.18
CA ALA A 32 -0.45 -7.11 8.22
C ALA A 32 -1.61 -6.70 7.32
N GLY A 33 -2.03 -5.43 7.37
CA GLY A 33 -3.04 -4.88 6.47
C GLY A 33 -2.63 -4.98 5.00
N PHE A 34 -1.38 -4.66 4.68
CA PHE A 34 -0.86 -4.76 3.31
C PHE A 34 -0.84 -6.21 2.81
N ILE A 35 -0.44 -7.18 3.65
CA ILE A 35 -0.49 -8.61 3.31
C ILE A 35 -1.94 -9.06 3.03
N GLY A 36 -2.90 -8.60 3.85
CA GLY A 36 -4.32 -8.85 3.62
C GLY A 36 -4.79 -8.31 2.26
N ALA A 37 -4.41 -7.06 1.95
CA ALA A 37 -4.74 -6.45 0.67
C ALA A 37 -4.14 -7.20 -0.53
N LEU A 38 -2.91 -7.70 -0.41
CA LEU A 38 -2.27 -8.55 -1.43
C LEU A 38 -3.04 -9.86 -1.66
N ALA A 39 -3.51 -10.50 -0.59
CA ALA A 39 -4.31 -11.72 -0.70
C ALA A 39 -5.65 -11.47 -1.42
N GLU A 40 -6.29 -10.32 -1.18
CA GLU A 40 -7.55 -9.93 -1.80
C GLU A 40 -7.40 -9.64 -3.30
N ILE A 41 -6.34 -8.94 -3.70
CA ILE A 41 -6.12 -8.63 -5.11
C ILE A 41 -5.68 -9.86 -5.89
N GLY A 42 -4.93 -10.79 -5.29
CA GLY A 42 -4.51 -12.05 -5.89
C GLY A 42 -3.47 -11.92 -7.01
N PHE A 43 -2.79 -10.79 -7.11
CA PHE A 43 -1.70 -10.55 -8.06
C PHE A 43 -0.57 -9.74 -7.42
N GLU A 44 0.58 -9.69 -8.08
CA GLU A 44 1.77 -9.03 -7.55
C GLU A 44 1.71 -7.50 -7.66
N LEU A 45 2.08 -6.80 -6.59
CA LEU A 45 2.32 -5.35 -6.59
C LEU A 45 3.80 -4.98 -6.59
N THR A 46 4.09 -3.80 -7.12
CA THR A 46 5.39 -3.14 -6.93
C THR A 46 5.20 -2.02 -5.91
N THR A 47 5.98 -2.03 -4.83
CA THR A 47 5.97 -0.98 -3.81
C THR A 47 7.18 -0.06 -3.95
N THR A 48 6.96 1.24 -3.79
CA THR A 48 8.01 2.27 -3.73
C THR A 48 8.40 2.62 -2.28
N GLY A 49 7.94 1.80 -1.33
CA GLY A 49 8.39 1.82 0.04
C GLY A 49 7.37 2.37 1.05
N SER A 50 7.84 2.44 2.28
CA SER A 50 7.16 3.00 3.44
C SER A 50 8.13 3.95 4.17
N CYS A 51 8.93 3.46 5.12
CA CYS A 51 9.93 4.26 5.84
C CYS A 51 11.35 3.66 5.80
N PHE A 52 12.35 4.46 6.20
CA PHE A 52 13.71 3.96 6.43
C PHE A 52 13.79 3.11 7.70
N TYR A 53 14.94 2.46 7.92
CA TYR A 53 15.16 1.57 9.07
C TYR A 53 14.92 2.29 10.40
N GLU A 54 15.36 3.54 10.49
CA GLU A 54 15.25 4.40 11.66
C GLU A 54 13.84 5.03 11.80
N ALA A 55 12.83 4.48 11.12
CA ALA A 55 11.47 5.00 11.04
C ALA A 55 11.35 6.42 10.43
N SER A 56 12.43 6.95 9.88
CA SER A 56 12.45 8.25 9.22
C SER A 56 11.70 8.20 7.89
N CYS A 57 11.12 9.34 7.51
CA CYS A 57 10.12 9.43 6.44
C CYS A 57 10.49 10.39 5.30
N PHE A 58 11.68 11.01 5.36
CA PHE A 58 12.08 12.00 4.36
C PHE A 58 11.97 11.44 2.93
N PRO A 59 11.36 12.16 1.97
CA PRO A 59 10.87 13.55 2.07
C PRO A 59 9.40 13.70 2.52
N SER A 60 8.65 12.61 2.72
CA SER A 60 7.20 12.66 2.97
C SER A 60 6.87 12.30 4.41
N ALA A 61 6.39 13.30 5.18
CA ALA A 61 6.04 13.14 6.59
C ALA A 61 4.96 12.06 6.82
N GLU A 62 4.14 11.78 5.80
CA GLU A 62 3.08 10.77 5.84
C GLU A 62 3.59 9.35 6.15
N HIS A 63 4.88 9.04 5.91
CA HIS A 63 5.44 7.72 6.17
C HIS A 63 6.08 7.52 7.55
N VAL A 64 6.02 8.52 8.44
CA VAL A 64 6.68 8.43 9.76
C VAL A 64 6.25 7.16 10.51
N ASN A 65 7.20 6.46 11.11
CA ASN A 65 6.97 5.21 11.83
C ASN A 65 6.38 4.08 10.97
N GLY A 66 6.51 4.17 9.65
CA GLY A 66 6.08 3.12 8.73
C GLY A 66 4.57 2.90 8.70
N LYS A 67 3.79 3.97 8.89
CA LYS A 67 2.33 3.93 8.95
C LYS A 67 1.64 3.91 7.58
N SER A 68 2.40 4.04 6.49
CA SER A 68 1.88 4.15 5.12
C SER A 68 2.72 3.35 4.14
N VAL A 69 2.10 2.82 3.08
CA VAL A 69 2.74 2.06 2.01
C VAL A 69 2.43 2.72 0.66
N ASP A 70 3.46 3.00 -0.12
CA ASP A 70 3.32 3.46 -1.50
C ASP A 70 3.39 2.28 -2.48
N THR A 71 2.52 2.27 -3.49
CA THR A 71 2.50 1.27 -4.56
C THR A 71 2.47 1.91 -5.94
N SER A 72 3.14 1.30 -6.91
CA SER A 72 3.07 1.74 -8.31
C SER A 72 1.73 1.34 -8.93
N TYR A 73 1.15 2.25 -9.72
CA TYR A 73 -0.04 1.95 -10.51
C TYR A 73 0.22 0.87 -11.54
N LYS A 74 -0.82 0.10 -11.85
CA LYS A 74 -0.86 -0.79 -13.02
C LYS A 74 -1.25 -0.04 -14.28
N LEU A 75 -1.86 1.13 -14.14
CA LEU A 75 -2.46 1.93 -15.23
C LEU A 75 -3.58 1.16 -15.95
N ASP A 76 -4.26 0.30 -15.20
CA ASP A 76 -5.47 -0.43 -15.60
C ASP A 76 -6.56 -0.10 -14.58
N VAL A 77 -7.67 0.47 -15.04
CA VAL A 77 -8.71 1.01 -14.14
C VAL A 77 -9.28 -0.07 -13.22
N ASN A 78 -9.46 -1.29 -13.72
CA ASN A 78 -10.05 -2.38 -12.94
C ASN A 78 -9.06 -2.87 -11.88
N GLN A 79 -7.78 -3.03 -12.23
CA GLN A 79 -6.76 -3.46 -11.28
C GLN A 79 -6.48 -2.39 -10.24
N ASP A 80 -6.32 -1.13 -10.63
CA ASP A 80 -6.02 -0.05 -9.70
C ASP A 80 -7.21 0.23 -8.76
N GLN A 81 -8.46 0.13 -9.25
CA GLN A 81 -9.64 0.19 -8.37
C GLN A 81 -9.69 -1.00 -7.40
N LYS A 82 -9.30 -2.21 -7.84
CA LYS A 82 -9.21 -3.38 -6.95
C LYS A 82 -8.18 -3.16 -5.84
N ILE A 83 -7.03 -2.56 -6.15
CA ILE A 83 -6.01 -2.20 -5.16
C ILE A 83 -6.57 -1.19 -4.16
N ILE A 84 -7.17 -0.10 -4.62
CA ILE A 84 -7.74 0.94 -3.74
C ILE A 84 -8.79 0.34 -2.79
N ASN A 85 -9.69 -0.49 -3.31
CA ASN A 85 -10.71 -1.14 -2.51
C ASN A 85 -10.12 -2.13 -1.50
N ALA A 86 -9.09 -2.87 -1.88
CA ALA A 86 -8.39 -3.76 -0.97
C ALA A 86 -7.69 -2.98 0.15
N MET A 87 -6.97 -1.89 -0.16
CA MET A 87 -6.33 -1.07 0.87
C MET A 87 -7.37 -0.47 1.84
N ALA A 88 -8.52 -0.02 1.35
CA ALA A 88 -9.62 0.44 2.20
C ALA A 88 -10.21 -0.69 3.07
N LYS A 89 -10.42 -1.89 2.50
CA LYS A 89 -10.91 -3.08 3.23
C LYS A 89 -9.98 -3.47 4.38
N PHE A 90 -8.67 -3.27 4.20
CA PHE A 90 -7.65 -3.53 5.21
C PHE A 90 -7.18 -2.26 5.92
N HIS A 91 -8.12 -1.35 6.19
CA HIS A 91 -8.00 -0.29 7.21
C HIS A 91 -6.93 0.78 6.97
N PHE A 92 -6.48 0.96 5.72
CA PHE A 92 -5.76 2.18 5.35
C PHE A 92 -6.77 3.27 5.07
N ASN A 93 -6.90 4.29 5.94
CA ASN A 93 -7.91 5.35 5.83
C ASN A 93 -7.56 6.45 4.82
N GLU A 94 -6.29 6.60 4.48
CA GLU A 94 -5.85 7.49 3.41
C GLU A 94 -5.50 6.67 2.17
N ARG A 95 -6.09 7.02 1.03
CA ARG A 95 -5.69 6.51 -0.28
C ARG A 95 -5.57 7.72 -1.21
N PHE A 96 -4.34 8.21 -1.41
CA PHE A 96 -4.09 9.38 -2.25
C PHE A 96 -3.66 8.96 -3.64
N ILE A 97 -4.37 9.48 -4.64
CA ILE A 97 -4.12 9.24 -6.05
C ILE A 97 -3.75 10.53 -6.79
N GLY A 98 -3.24 10.38 -8.01
CA GLY A 98 -2.85 11.50 -8.86
C GLY A 98 -4.03 12.34 -9.35
N ILE A 99 -3.72 13.39 -10.11
CA ILE A 99 -4.67 14.37 -10.66
C ILE A 99 -4.74 14.36 -12.20
N ASN A 100 -4.02 13.46 -12.87
CA ASN A 100 -4.19 13.27 -14.33
C ASN A 100 -5.59 12.70 -14.66
N PRO A 101 -6.12 12.91 -15.90
CA PRO A 101 -7.44 12.43 -16.33
C PRO A 101 -7.71 10.94 -16.08
N TYR A 102 -6.67 10.12 -16.07
CA TYR A 102 -6.77 8.70 -15.73
C TYR A 102 -7.32 8.48 -14.30
N PHE A 103 -6.84 9.24 -13.31
CA PHE A 103 -7.13 9.01 -11.89
C PHE A 103 -8.55 9.43 -11.48
N TYR A 104 -9.21 10.30 -12.24
CA TYR A 104 -10.62 10.64 -12.02
C TYR A 104 -11.59 9.50 -12.38
N LYS A 105 -11.08 8.42 -12.96
CA LYS A 105 -11.86 7.18 -13.21
C LYS A 105 -11.90 6.27 -11.98
N LEU A 106 -11.05 6.54 -10.97
CA LEU A 106 -10.94 5.76 -9.75
C LEU A 106 -11.79 6.41 -8.65
N SER A 107 -12.31 5.59 -7.76
CA SER A 107 -13.19 5.97 -6.64
C SER A 107 -12.65 5.42 -5.32
N ASN A 108 -13.20 5.88 -4.19
CA ASN A 108 -12.77 5.49 -2.85
C ASN A 108 -11.32 5.93 -2.50
N ALA A 109 -10.85 6.98 -3.15
CA ALA A 109 -9.55 7.60 -2.98
C ALA A 109 -9.67 9.12 -3.19
N VAL A 110 -8.66 9.87 -2.76
CA VAL A 110 -8.60 11.33 -2.91
C VAL A 110 -7.54 11.69 -3.95
N ASN A 111 -7.93 12.42 -5.00
CA ASN A 111 -6.99 13.03 -5.93
C ASN A 111 -6.25 14.16 -5.22
N LYS A 112 -5.00 13.93 -4.79
CA LYS A 112 -4.29 14.84 -3.88
C LYS A 112 -3.49 15.91 -4.63
N ASP A 113 -2.51 15.50 -5.43
CA ASP A 113 -1.63 16.39 -6.19
C ASP A 113 -0.89 15.64 -7.32
N ALA A 114 0.00 16.34 -8.02
CA ALA A 114 0.79 15.76 -9.11
C ALA A 114 1.87 14.77 -8.66
N LEU A 115 2.31 14.77 -7.39
CA LEU A 115 3.29 13.81 -6.87
C LEU A 115 2.74 12.38 -6.93
N HIS A 116 1.44 12.26 -6.63
CA HIS A 116 0.69 11.01 -6.63
C HIS A 116 0.32 10.53 -8.05
N ASN A 117 0.76 11.20 -9.11
CA ASN A 117 0.60 10.70 -10.49
C ASN A 117 1.46 9.46 -10.78
N THR A 118 2.46 9.17 -9.94
CA THR A 118 3.42 8.08 -10.16
C THR A 118 3.20 6.87 -9.24
N HIS A 119 2.46 7.06 -8.15
CA HIS A 119 2.19 6.03 -7.14
C HIS A 119 0.87 6.31 -6.42
N LEU A 120 0.25 5.25 -5.92
CA LEU A 120 -0.82 5.28 -4.93
C LEU A 120 -0.20 5.32 -3.55
N HIS A 121 -0.51 6.34 -2.76
CA HIS A 121 -0.19 6.38 -1.33
C HIS A 121 -1.32 5.74 -0.54
N SER A 122 -1.01 4.81 0.35
CA SER A 122 -1.97 4.24 1.29
C SER A 122 -1.49 4.44 2.71
N GLY A 123 -2.21 5.22 3.51
CA GLY A 123 -1.76 5.69 4.82
C GLY A 123 -2.86 5.74 5.86
N ASP A 124 -2.57 6.42 6.96
CA ASP A 124 -3.45 6.58 8.12
C ASP A 124 -4.10 5.24 8.55
N PHE A 125 -3.25 4.24 8.75
CA PHE A 125 -3.71 2.90 9.12
C PHE A 125 -4.42 2.92 10.48
N ASP A 126 -5.64 2.36 10.53
CA ASP A 126 -6.39 2.25 11.78
C ASP A 126 -5.89 1.07 12.64
N PHE A 127 -5.07 1.40 13.64
CA PHE A 127 -4.52 0.44 14.58
C PHE A 127 -5.58 -0.19 15.49
N ASN A 128 -6.77 0.40 15.64
CA ASN A 128 -7.82 -0.17 16.49
C ASN A 128 -8.50 -1.39 15.85
N CYS A 129 -8.30 -1.60 14.55
CA CYS A 129 -8.81 -2.77 13.83
C CYS A 129 -7.91 -4.01 13.97
N ILE A 130 -6.77 -3.91 14.66
CA ILE A 130 -5.84 -5.02 14.85
C ILE A 130 -6.42 -5.98 15.91
N THR A 131 -6.51 -7.26 15.52
CA THR A 131 -6.73 -8.36 16.48
C THR A 131 -5.44 -9.15 16.61
N GLU A 132 -4.86 -9.15 17.80
CA GLU A 132 -3.72 -10.01 18.12
C GLU A 132 -4.22 -11.42 18.43
N ILE A 133 -3.56 -12.42 17.84
CA ILE A 133 -3.86 -13.82 18.10
C ILE A 133 -2.84 -14.28 19.16
N GLU A 134 -3.31 -14.49 20.38
CA GLU A 134 -2.52 -15.11 21.43
C GLU A 134 -2.28 -16.59 21.10
N ASN A 135 -1.05 -17.07 21.33
CA ASN A 135 -0.66 -18.46 21.13
C ASN A 135 -0.89 -19.30 22.39
#